data_AF-A0AAW2KZS9-F1
#
_entry.id   AF-A0AAW2KZS9-F1
#
_cell.length_a   1.000
_cell.length_b   1.000
_cell.length_c   1.000
_cell.angle_alpha   90.00
_cell.angle_beta   90.00
_cell.angle_gamma   90.00
#
_symmetry.space_group_name_H-M   'P 1'
#
loop_
_entity.id
_entity.type
_entity.pdbx_description
1 polymer ?
#
loop_
_entity_poly.entity_id
_entity_poly.type
_entity_poly.pdbx_seq_one_letter_code
_entity_poly.pdbx_strand_id
1 'polypeptide(L)'
;MATANQNQIQIPEEVPQNLRKRLALAVRTIQWSYAIFWSISSRQPGVLQWGDGYYNGDIKTRKTVQAAEVNADQLGLQRSDQLRELYESLSLGETSPQAKRPTAALSPEDLTDAEWYFLVCMSFVFNVDQGLPGRTLAKNQTIWLCNAHRADTKVFSRSLLAKASARFTL
;
A
#
# COMPACT_ATOMS: atom_id res chain seq x y z
N MET A 1 51.08 5.10 13.92
CA MET A 1 50.34 6.09 13.12
C MET A 1 49.10 5.42 12.59
N ALA A 2 47.96 6.09 12.75
CA ALA A 2 46.61 5.53 12.68
C ALA A 2 46.21 5.03 11.29
N THR A 3 45.64 3.83 11.24
CA THR A 3 44.81 3.37 10.12
C THR A 3 43.38 3.85 10.35
N ALA A 4 42.87 4.68 9.44
CA ALA A 4 41.51 5.20 9.46
C ALA A 4 40.51 4.09 9.09
N ASN A 5 39.63 3.73 10.01
CA ASN A 5 38.44 2.93 9.72
C ASN A 5 37.38 3.85 9.11
N GLN A 6 37.17 3.75 7.80
CA GLN A 6 35.95 4.22 7.15
C GLN A 6 34.85 3.20 7.40
N ASN A 7 34.08 3.39 8.48
CA ASN A 7 32.82 2.67 8.66
C ASN A 7 31.78 3.25 7.71
N GLN A 8 31.66 2.61 6.55
CA GLN A 8 30.54 2.79 5.65
C GLN A 8 29.28 2.26 6.36
N ILE A 9 28.34 3.15 6.69
CA ILE A 9 27.06 2.76 7.28
C ILE A 9 26.27 2.03 6.19
N GLN A 10 26.36 0.70 6.19
CA GLN A 10 25.44 -0.15 5.47
C GLN A 10 24.08 -0.04 6.14
N ILE A 11 23.17 0.68 5.48
CA ILE A 11 21.74 0.64 5.79
C ILE A 11 21.26 -0.76 5.41
N PRO A 12 20.75 -1.58 6.34
CA PRO A 12 20.18 -2.87 5.97
C PRO A 12 18.89 -2.61 5.19
N GLU A 13 18.94 -2.77 3.87
CA GLU A 13 17.79 -2.73 2.98
C GLU A 13 17.06 -4.09 2.99
N GLU A 14 16.63 -4.53 4.16
CA GLU A 14 15.63 -5.58 4.27
C GLU A 14 14.34 -4.93 4.76
N VAL A 15 13.33 -4.88 3.90
CA VAL A 15 11.95 -4.75 4.37
C VAL A 15 11.78 -5.82 5.44
N PRO A 16 11.54 -5.46 6.72
CA PRO A 16 11.51 -6.46 7.77
C PRO A 16 10.51 -7.54 7.37
N GLN A 17 10.87 -8.82 7.45
CA GLN A 17 9.97 -9.95 7.11
C GLN A 17 8.65 -9.94 7.91
N ASN A 18 8.49 -9.00 8.85
CA ASN A 18 7.29 -8.73 9.62
C ASN A 18 6.62 -7.35 9.36
N LEU A 19 7.04 -6.56 8.36
CA LEU A 19 6.47 -5.23 8.12
C LEU A 19 4.96 -5.31 7.90
N ARG A 20 4.51 -6.18 7.00
CA ARG A 20 3.07 -6.38 6.79
C ARG A 20 2.32 -6.78 8.05
N LYS A 21 2.90 -7.65 8.89
CA LYS A 21 2.30 -8.05 10.17
C LYS A 21 2.20 -6.86 11.13
N ARG A 22 3.19 -5.98 11.14
CA ARG A 22 3.16 -4.72 11.91
C ARG A 22 2.10 -3.76 11.38
N LEU A 23 2.00 -3.61 10.06
CA LEU A 23 0.93 -2.83 9.42
C LEU A 23 -0.45 -3.39 9.77
N ALA A 24 -0.62 -4.71 9.72
CA ALA A 24 -1.86 -5.37 10.11
C ALA A 24 -2.27 -5.05 11.54
N LEU A 25 -1.33 -5.18 12.49
CA LEU A 25 -1.55 -4.85 13.89
C LEU A 25 -1.97 -3.38 14.06
N ALA A 26 -1.24 -2.44 13.44
CA ALA A 26 -1.52 -1.02 13.55
C ALA A 26 -2.91 -0.65 12.96
N VAL A 27 -3.20 -1.11 11.75
CA VAL A 27 -4.46 -0.84 11.05
C VAL A 27 -5.65 -1.36 11.84
N ARG A 28 -5.56 -2.58 12.39
CA ARG A 28 -6.63 -3.17 13.21
C ARG A 28 -6.80 -2.46 14.54
N THR A 29 -5.70 -2.06 15.19
CA THR A 29 -5.77 -1.36 16.49
C THR A 29 -6.51 -0.03 16.36
N ILE A 30 -6.32 0.67 15.24
CA ILE A 30 -6.93 1.98 14.97
C ILE A 30 -8.22 1.85 14.14
N GLN A 31 -8.59 0.63 13.73
CA GLN A 31 -9.74 0.33 12.87
C GLN A 31 -9.71 1.10 11.54
N TRP A 32 -8.55 1.18 10.90
CA TRP A 32 -8.39 1.75 9.56
C TRP A 32 -8.72 0.72 8.47
N SER A 33 -9.02 1.22 7.27
CA SER A 33 -9.31 0.38 6.11
C SER A 33 -8.05 -0.18 5.44
N TYR A 34 -6.91 0.49 5.56
CA TYR A 34 -5.63 0.00 5.05
C TYR A 34 -4.45 0.78 5.64
N ALA A 35 -3.24 0.28 5.42
CA ALA A 35 -2.00 1.06 5.52
C ALA A 35 -1.08 0.73 4.34
N ILE A 36 -0.28 1.72 3.94
CA ILE A 36 0.67 1.62 2.84
C ILE A 36 2.02 2.14 3.33
N PHE A 37 3.07 1.37 3.10
CA PHE A 37 4.44 1.78 3.31
C PHE A 37 5.08 2.15 1.98
N TRP A 38 5.59 3.39 1.90
CA TRP A 38 6.36 3.91 0.77
C TRP A 38 7.85 3.79 1.09
N SER A 39 8.60 3.10 0.24
CA SER A 39 10.05 2.94 0.39
C SER A 39 10.80 3.85 -0.57
N ILE A 40 12.02 4.24 -0.19
CA ILE A 40 12.94 4.91 -1.10
C ILE A 40 13.36 3.88 -2.16
N SER A 41 13.29 4.25 -3.44
CA SER A 41 13.69 3.37 -4.52
C SER A 41 15.21 3.22 -4.56
N SER A 42 15.70 1.98 -4.52
CA SER A 42 17.11 1.67 -4.74
C SER A 42 17.56 1.90 -6.18
N ARG A 43 16.63 1.90 -7.14
CA ARG A 43 16.91 2.10 -8.57
C ARG A 43 16.93 3.57 -8.97
N GLN A 44 16.19 4.41 -8.25
CA GLN A 44 16.02 5.83 -8.58
C GLN A 44 16.09 6.67 -7.29
N PRO A 45 17.29 7.19 -6.95
CA PRO A 45 17.44 8.08 -5.80
C PRO A 45 16.48 9.27 -5.88
N GLY A 46 15.84 9.60 -4.76
CA GLY A 46 14.88 10.72 -4.69
C GLY A 46 13.45 10.36 -5.11
N VAL A 47 13.17 9.07 -5.38
CA VAL A 47 11.83 8.57 -5.67
C VAL A 47 11.36 7.62 -4.58
N LEU A 48 10.13 7.83 -4.10
CA LEU A 48 9.38 6.90 -3.27
C LEU A 48 8.51 6.01 -4.16
N GLN A 49 8.54 4.71 -3.89
CA GLN A 49 7.72 3.70 -4.56
C GLN A 49 6.95 2.86 -3.54
N TRP A 50 5.99 2.09 -4.01
CA TRP A 50 5.31 1.12 -3.17
C TRP A 50 6.32 0.14 -2.56
N GLY A 51 6.33 0.05 -1.23
CA GLY A 51 7.13 -0.94 -0.50
C GLY A 51 6.29 -2.13 -0.06
N ASP A 52 5.26 -1.88 0.74
CA ASP A 52 4.33 -2.92 1.22
C ASP A 52 3.00 -2.29 1.66
N GLY A 53 1.99 -3.12 1.96
CA GLY A 53 0.71 -2.63 2.43
C GLY A 53 -0.15 -3.72 3.07
N TYR A 54 -1.17 -3.29 3.81
CA TYR A 54 -2.18 -4.15 4.40
C TYR A 54 -3.57 -3.55 4.19
N TYR A 55 -4.50 -4.38 3.72
CA TYR A 55 -5.89 -4.04 3.48
C TYR A 55 -6.80 -4.71 4.52
N ASN A 56 -7.68 -3.91 5.12
CA ASN A 56 -8.66 -4.28 6.14
C ASN A 56 -10.08 -3.76 5.82
N GLY A 57 -10.28 -3.20 4.63
CA GLY A 57 -11.54 -2.59 4.23
C GLY A 57 -12.64 -3.59 3.88
N ASP A 58 -13.74 -3.07 3.35
CA ASP A 58 -14.89 -3.86 2.94
C ASP A 58 -14.59 -4.70 1.69
N ILE A 59 -14.91 -5.99 1.79
CA ILE A 59 -14.78 -6.97 0.71
C ILE A 59 -16.19 -7.40 0.29
N LYS A 60 -16.49 -7.50 -1.02
CA LYS A 60 -17.84 -7.85 -1.53
C LYS A 60 -18.45 -9.10 -0.88
N THR A 61 -17.61 -10.09 -0.54
CA THR A 61 -18.04 -11.37 0.05
C THR A 61 -18.17 -11.34 1.58
N ARG A 62 -17.80 -10.25 2.27
CA ARG A 62 -17.75 -10.16 3.74
C ARG A 62 -19.07 -9.69 4.39
N LYS A 63 -20.23 -9.89 3.75
CA LYS A 63 -21.54 -9.58 4.36
C LYS A 63 -22.09 -10.68 5.28
N THR A 64 -21.36 -11.74 5.55
CA THR A 64 -21.87 -12.83 6.39
C THR A 64 -20.87 -13.26 7.46
N VAL A 65 -21.32 -13.09 8.71
CA VAL A 65 -20.82 -13.67 9.97
C VAL A 65 -19.54 -13.08 10.57
N GLN A 66 -19.68 -12.64 11.81
CA GLN A 66 -18.62 -12.34 12.77
C GLN A 66 -17.60 -13.52 12.83
N ALA A 67 -16.54 -13.44 12.03
CA ALA A 67 -15.41 -14.34 12.18
C ALA A 67 -14.59 -13.90 13.39
N ALA A 68 -14.40 -14.81 14.35
CA ALA A 68 -13.57 -14.62 15.54
C ALA A 68 -12.25 -13.91 15.17
N GLU A 69 -11.81 -12.97 16.01
CA GLU A 69 -10.69 -12.05 15.77
C GLU A 69 -9.38 -12.70 15.30
N VAL A 70 -9.21 -14.01 15.55
CA VAL A 70 -8.08 -14.84 15.10
C VAL A 70 -8.06 -15.06 13.58
N ASN A 71 -9.22 -15.08 12.91
CA ASN A 71 -9.31 -15.29 11.46
C ASN A 71 -9.22 -13.97 10.66
N ALA A 72 -9.51 -12.83 11.30
CA ALA A 72 -9.47 -11.53 10.63
C ALA A 72 -8.04 -11.15 10.16
N ASP A 73 -7.01 -11.54 10.92
CA ASP A 73 -5.61 -11.32 10.57
C ASP A 73 -5.22 -12.06 9.30
N GLN A 74 -5.47 -13.36 9.28
CA GLN A 74 -5.17 -14.22 8.14
C GLN A 74 -5.96 -13.79 6.90
N LEU A 75 -7.23 -13.41 7.07
CA LEU A 75 -8.08 -12.97 5.98
C LEU A 75 -7.62 -11.63 5.37
N GLY A 76 -7.29 -10.63 6.19
CA GLY A 76 -6.79 -9.34 5.70
C GLY A 76 -5.43 -9.48 5.01
N LEU A 77 -4.55 -10.34 5.54
CA LEU A 77 -3.28 -10.67 4.91
C LEU A 77 -3.49 -11.35 3.56
N GLN A 78 -4.33 -12.39 3.51
CA GLN A 78 -4.70 -13.09 2.30
C GLN A 78 -5.31 -12.14 1.27
N ARG A 79 -6.19 -11.22 1.68
CA ARG A 79 -6.79 -10.26 0.76
C ARG A 79 -5.75 -9.28 0.21
N SER A 80 -4.84 -8.81 1.05
CA SER A 80 -3.73 -7.95 0.64
C SER A 80 -2.84 -8.65 -0.39
N ASP A 81 -2.59 -9.95 -0.21
CA ASP A 81 -1.84 -10.77 -1.17
C ASP A 81 -2.58 -10.93 -2.50
N GLN A 82 -3.88 -11.22 -2.48
CA GLN A 82 -4.68 -11.33 -3.70
C GLN A 82 -4.72 -10.01 -4.50
N LEU A 83 -4.81 -8.87 -3.82
CA LEU A 83 -4.79 -7.55 -4.47
C LEU A 83 -3.41 -7.25 -5.10
N ARG A 84 -2.33 -7.63 -4.41
CA ARG A 84 -0.97 -7.51 -4.93
C ARG A 84 -0.73 -8.40 -6.16
N GLU A 85 -1.12 -9.67 -6.08
CA GLU A 85 -0.98 -10.61 -7.20
C GLU A 85 -1.78 -10.12 -8.43
N LEU A 86 -2.99 -9.60 -8.21
CA LEU A 86 -3.78 -9.00 -9.28
C LEU A 86 -3.06 -7.79 -9.89
N TYR A 87 -2.52 -6.88 -9.08
CA TYR A 87 -1.72 -5.75 -9.58
C TYR A 87 -0.52 -6.20 -10.41
N GLU A 88 0.23 -7.18 -9.93
CA GLU A 88 1.39 -7.75 -10.64
C GLU A 88 0.95 -8.34 -12.00
N SER A 89 -0.16 -9.08 -12.02
CA SER A 89 -0.71 -9.64 -13.27
C SER A 89 -1.15 -8.56 -14.28
N LEU A 90 -1.73 -7.45 -13.80
CA LEU A 90 -2.16 -6.34 -14.65
C LEU A 90 -0.97 -5.51 -15.16
N SER A 91 0.08 -5.36 -14.35
CA SER A 91 1.24 -4.53 -14.69
C SER A 91 2.21 -5.20 -15.66
N LEU A 92 2.29 -6.54 -15.67
CA LEU A 92 3.14 -7.30 -16.61
C LEU A 92 2.52 -7.44 -18.01
N GLY A 93 1.24 -7.09 -18.19
CA GLY A 93 0.50 -7.24 -19.45
C GLY A 93 0.28 -8.70 -19.87
N GLU A 94 -0.54 -8.95 -20.89
CA GLU A 94 -0.83 -10.30 -21.45
C GLU A 94 0.37 -10.92 -22.22
N THR A 95 1.61 -10.58 -21.86
CA THR A 95 2.81 -10.97 -22.63
C THR A 95 3.35 -12.35 -22.28
N SER A 96 2.74 -13.06 -21.32
CA SER A 96 3.12 -14.43 -20.95
C SER A 96 1.94 -15.40 -21.06
N PRO A 97 1.96 -16.35 -22.01
CA PRO A 97 0.99 -17.45 -22.09
C PRO A 97 1.06 -18.45 -20.92
N GLN A 98 1.96 -18.22 -19.94
CA GLN A 98 2.28 -19.18 -18.87
C GLN A 98 2.04 -18.67 -17.45
N ALA A 99 1.62 -17.41 -17.27
CA ALA A 99 1.03 -17.00 -15.99
C ALA A 99 -0.38 -17.59 -15.93
N LYS A 100 -0.48 -18.88 -15.58
CA LYS A 100 -1.75 -19.52 -15.22
C LYS A 100 -2.34 -18.69 -14.09
N ARG A 101 -3.21 -17.74 -14.43
CA ARG A 101 -4.05 -17.03 -13.48
C ARG A 101 -4.68 -18.10 -12.59
N PRO A 102 -4.41 -18.11 -11.27
CA PRO A 102 -5.05 -19.08 -10.39
C PRO A 102 -6.55 -19.04 -10.64
N THR A 103 -7.21 -20.19 -10.74
CA THR A 103 -8.64 -20.28 -11.05
C THR A 103 -9.53 -19.58 -9.99
N ALA A 104 -8.93 -19.15 -8.87
CA ALA A 104 -9.52 -18.36 -7.80
C ALA A 104 -8.97 -16.91 -7.70
N ALA A 105 -8.24 -16.43 -8.70
CA ALA A 105 -7.70 -15.08 -8.73
C ALA A 105 -8.82 -14.05 -8.91
N LEU A 106 -8.72 -12.93 -8.18
CA LEU A 106 -9.72 -11.86 -8.24
C LEU A 106 -9.84 -11.32 -9.67
N SER A 107 -11.06 -11.09 -10.12
CA SER A 107 -11.32 -10.28 -11.31
C SER A 107 -11.32 -8.79 -10.92
N PRO A 108 -10.79 -7.89 -11.75
CA PRO A 108 -10.97 -6.45 -11.59
C PRO A 108 -12.43 -6.05 -11.34
N GLU A 109 -13.37 -6.73 -11.99
CA GLU A 109 -14.82 -6.49 -11.89
C GLU A 109 -15.40 -6.88 -10.52
N ASP A 110 -14.73 -7.77 -9.79
CA ASP A 110 -15.16 -8.26 -8.48
C ASP A 110 -14.68 -7.37 -7.33
N LEU A 111 -13.87 -6.34 -7.60
CA LEU A 111 -13.35 -5.46 -6.57
C LEU A 111 -14.37 -4.41 -6.12
N THR A 112 -14.38 -4.10 -4.82
CA THR A 112 -15.03 -2.88 -4.31
C THR A 112 -14.22 -1.65 -4.72
N ASP A 113 -14.83 -0.47 -4.67
CA ASP A 113 -14.12 0.77 -4.99
C ASP A 113 -12.90 0.99 -4.07
N ALA A 114 -13.01 0.58 -2.81
CA ALA A 114 -11.91 0.66 -1.83
C ALA A 114 -10.78 -0.31 -2.15
N GLU A 115 -11.10 -1.53 -2.61
CA GLU A 115 -10.11 -2.50 -3.08
C GLU A 115 -9.41 -2.01 -4.34
N TRP A 116 -10.17 -1.48 -5.29
CA TRP A 116 -9.64 -0.87 -6.51
C TRP A 116 -8.70 0.29 -6.19
N TYR A 117 -9.11 1.17 -5.26
CA TYR A 117 -8.28 2.28 -4.81
C TYR A 117 -6.95 1.81 -4.18
N PHE A 118 -6.99 0.80 -3.30
CA PHE A 118 -5.79 0.23 -2.69
C PHE A 118 -4.86 -0.41 -3.74
N LEU A 119 -5.43 -1.16 -4.68
CA LEU A 119 -4.70 -1.77 -5.79
C LEU A 119 -4.02 -0.71 -6.66
N VAL A 120 -4.76 0.31 -7.08
CA VAL A 120 -4.24 1.41 -7.90
C VAL A 120 -3.16 2.22 -7.17
N CYS A 121 -3.19 2.28 -5.82
CA CYS A 121 -2.09 2.89 -5.06
C CYS A 121 -0.73 2.22 -5.31
N MET A 122 -0.67 0.93 -5.65
CA MET A 122 0.58 0.23 -5.91
C MET A 122 1.33 0.77 -7.15
N SER A 123 0.64 1.46 -8.07
CA SER A 123 1.25 2.06 -9.26
C SER A 123 1.85 3.45 -9.03
N PHE A 124 1.64 4.06 -7.85
CA PHE A 124 2.11 5.42 -7.62
C PHE A 124 3.58 5.47 -7.28
N VAL A 125 4.22 6.52 -7.78
CA VAL A 125 5.55 6.96 -7.38
C VAL A 125 5.49 8.43 -6.99
N PHE A 126 6.33 8.82 -6.04
CA PHE A 126 6.41 10.20 -5.56
C PHE A 126 7.85 10.65 -5.52
N ASN A 127 8.18 11.74 -6.21
CA ASN A 127 9.46 12.40 -5.97
C ASN A 127 9.49 13.00 -4.55
N VAL A 128 10.68 13.18 -4.00
CA VAL A 128 10.86 13.96 -2.77
C VAL A 128 10.18 15.33 -2.90
N ASP A 129 9.50 15.76 -1.84
CA ASP A 129 8.68 16.98 -1.76
C ASP A 129 7.42 17.02 -2.66
N GLN A 130 7.07 15.90 -3.34
CA GLN A 130 5.85 15.79 -4.14
C GLN A 130 4.79 14.87 -3.50
N GLY A 131 3.53 15.26 -3.66
CA GLY A 131 2.40 14.57 -3.01
C GLY A 131 2.52 14.53 -1.48
N LEU A 132 1.67 13.74 -0.83
CA LEU A 132 1.76 13.56 0.62
C LEU A 132 3.03 12.79 1.03
N PRO A 133 3.33 11.59 0.47
CA PRO A 133 4.49 10.82 0.92
C PRO A 133 5.83 11.53 0.71
N GLY A 134 6.01 12.20 -0.43
CA GLY A 134 7.25 12.93 -0.72
C GLY A 134 7.45 14.14 0.19
N ARG A 135 6.38 14.90 0.50
CA ARG A 135 6.46 16.05 1.42
C ARG A 135 6.70 15.64 2.87
N THR A 136 6.04 14.58 3.35
CA THR A 136 6.27 14.07 4.71
C THR A 136 7.71 13.62 4.90
N LEU A 137 8.30 12.96 3.88
CA LEU A 137 9.70 12.56 3.89
C LEU A 137 10.64 13.78 3.87
N ALA A 138 10.43 14.71 2.93
CA ALA A 138 11.30 15.88 2.75
C ALA A 138 11.35 16.78 4.00
N LYS A 139 10.20 16.96 4.66
CA LYS A 139 10.07 17.84 5.83
C LYS A 139 10.27 17.12 7.16
N ASN A 140 10.38 15.79 7.14
CA ASN A 140 10.38 14.95 8.34
C ASN A 140 9.20 15.28 9.28
N GLN A 141 7.99 15.36 8.71
CA GLN A 141 6.78 15.77 9.42
C GLN A 141 5.64 14.77 9.19
N THR A 142 4.83 14.57 10.22
CA THR A 142 3.55 13.86 10.11
C THR A 142 2.49 14.81 9.57
N ILE A 143 1.78 14.39 8.52
CA ILE A 143 0.65 15.13 7.95
C ILE A 143 -0.59 14.26 8.09
N TRP A 144 -1.67 14.85 8.60
CA TRP A 144 -2.97 14.21 8.73
C TRP A 144 -3.97 14.89 7.81
N LEU A 145 -4.74 14.12 7.02
CA LEU A 145 -5.70 14.67 6.09
C LEU A 145 -7.10 14.08 6.31
N CYS A 146 -7.93 14.84 7.03
CA CYS A 146 -9.35 14.56 7.13
C CYS A 146 -10.06 14.89 5.81
N ASN A 147 -11.05 14.08 5.44
CA ASN A 147 -11.86 14.28 4.23
C ASN A 147 -10.98 14.39 2.96
N ALA A 148 -10.05 13.46 2.78
CA ALA A 148 -9.10 13.47 1.66
C ALA A 148 -9.77 13.51 0.28
N HIS A 149 -10.98 12.95 0.17
CA HIS A 149 -11.83 13.08 -1.00
C HIS A 149 -12.22 14.52 -1.33
N ARG A 150 -12.05 15.51 -0.44
CA ARG A 150 -12.34 16.93 -0.73
C ARG A 150 -11.07 17.75 -0.98
N ALA A 151 -9.90 17.15 -0.82
CA ALA A 151 -8.63 17.84 -0.99
C ALA A 151 -8.39 18.24 -2.46
N ASP A 152 -7.67 19.34 -2.65
CA ASP A 152 -7.19 19.76 -3.97
C ASP A 152 -6.25 18.69 -4.54
N THR A 153 -6.39 18.40 -5.83
CA THR A 153 -5.56 17.41 -6.55
C THR A 153 -4.07 17.75 -6.55
N LYS A 154 -3.71 19.05 -6.42
CA LYS A 154 -2.34 19.51 -6.26
C LYS A 154 -1.73 19.15 -4.89
N VAL A 155 -2.56 18.99 -3.87
CA VAL A 155 -2.14 18.57 -2.53
C VAL A 155 -2.16 17.05 -2.44
N PHE A 156 -3.23 16.45 -2.96
CA PHE A 156 -3.44 15.02 -2.93
C PHE A 156 -3.89 14.54 -4.32
N SER A 157 -2.94 14.10 -5.13
CA SER A 157 -3.17 13.65 -6.53
C SER A 157 -4.18 12.51 -6.63
N ARG A 158 -4.31 11.72 -5.57
CA ARG A 158 -5.23 10.59 -5.45
C ARG A 158 -6.63 11.00 -4.94
N SER A 159 -6.90 12.29 -4.72
CA SER A 159 -8.20 12.78 -4.22
C SER A 159 -9.37 12.37 -5.11
N LEU A 160 -9.22 12.38 -6.44
CA LEU A 160 -10.26 11.94 -7.36
C LEU A 160 -10.55 10.44 -7.24
N LEU A 161 -9.50 9.62 -7.13
CA LEU A 161 -9.65 8.18 -6.90
C LEU A 161 -10.31 7.91 -5.53
N ALA A 162 -9.99 8.71 -4.52
CA ALA A 162 -10.60 8.63 -3.19
C ALA A 162 -12.07 9.13 -3.16
N LYS A 163 -12.45 10.06 -4.05
CA LYS A 163 -13.85 10.51 -4.23
C LYS A 163 -14.72 9.40 -4.78
N ALA A 164 -14.22 8.66 -5.77
CA ALA A 164 -14.94 7.57 -6.39
C ALA A 164 -15.21 6.39 -5.43
N SER A 165 -14.45 6.30 -4.33
CA SER A 165 -14.42 5.13 -3.45
C SER A 165 -15.04 5.35 -2.05
N ALA A 166 -15.82 6.43 -1.88
CA ALA A 166 -16.68 6.76 -0.74
C ALA A 166 -16.20 6.30 0.67
N ARG A 167 -15.63 7.27 1.41
CA ARG A 167 -15.16 7.27 2.82
C ARG A 167 -13.66 6.95 3.03
N PHE A 168 -12.82 7.98 2.95
CA PHE A 168 -11.43 7.91 3.43
C PHE A 168 -11.05 9.11 4.32
N THR A 169 -10.50 8.78 5.48
CA THR A 169 -9.56 9.61 6.26
C THR A 169 -8.17 9.02 6.02
N LEU A 170 -7.18 9.88 5.77
CA LEU A 170 -5.78 9.51 5.48
C LEU A 170 -4.84 9.97 6.58
#